data_AF-A0A0S3U611-F1
#
_entry.id   AF-A0A0S3U611-F1
#
_cell.length_a   1.000
_cell.length_b   1.000
_cell.length_c   1.000
_cell.angle_alpha   90.00
_cell.angle_beta   90.00
_cell.angle_gamma   90.00
#
_symmetry.space_group_name_H-M   'P 1'
#
loop_
_entity.id
_entity.type
_entity.pdbx_description
1 polymer ?
#
loop_
_entity_poly.entity_id
_entity_poly.type
_entity_poly.pdbx_seq_one_letter_code
_entity_poly.pdbx_strand_id
1 'polypeptide(L)'
;MAKLQNSDFPNFFIQLNNLFDRAFNWNRGSVAPTNDVVPGEFWVDSGNQNKLKVRNDANNAWIDTQLRTDQPYWGLDPATAQFNAGSLQGRPIGSTTPTNGQALHYNGSQWIPRAGGKILQVAYGFNNVQVSNTSSTFVDTGLNASITPQFANSNILVLYSLNGIYKQGTTSVNVQIRRDSTNLTTVNLGGTGNASDLGYASSSNSFLNVPNSTSALNYRVFISNANNSGTVFCQYSNLSLSTIILMEVAN
;
A
#
# COMPACT_ATOMS: atom_id res chain seq x y z
N MET A 1 27.81 52.46 45.79
CA MET A 1 29.25 52.57 45.53
C MET A 1 29.97 51.97 46.74
N ALA A 2 30.41 50.72 46.65
CA ALA A 2 31.15 50.06 47.74
C ALA A 2 32.61 49.95 47.32
N LYS A 3 33.51 50.56 48.10
CA LYS A 3 34.95 50.57 47.86
C LYS A 3 35.53 49.33 48.53
N LEU A 4 35.87 48.31 47.74
CA LEU A 4 36.54 47.11 48.23
C LEU A 4 37.98 47.46 48.64
N GLN A 5 38.40 47.02 49.83
CA GLN A 5 39.73 47.27 50.40
C GLN A 5 40.68 46.08 50.19
N ASN A 6 41.97 46.35 50.31
CA ASN A 6 43.12 45.63 49.77
C ASN A 6 43.43 44.23 50.35
N SER A 7 42.51 43.61 51.10
CA SER A 7 42.75 42.34 51.80
C SER A 7 42.32 41.08 51.02
N ASP A 8 41.58 41.22 49.92
CA ASP A 8 40.93 40.07 49.25
C ASP A 8 41.75 39.50 48.07
N PHE A 9 42.98 39.97 47.87
CA PHE A 9 43.75 39.77 46.64
C PHE A 9 44.58 38.47 46.48
N PRO A 10 44.92 37.63 47.48
CA PRO A 10 45.82 36.50 47.21
C PRO A 10 45.20 35.38 46.35
N ASN A 11 43.92 35.06 46.55
CA ASN A 11 43.28 33.92 45.86
C ASN A 11 42.72 34.27 44.48
N PHE A 12 42.46 35.55 44.20
CA PHE A 12 41.91 36.00 42.93
C PHE A 12 42.93 35.92 41.79
N PHE A 13 44.20 36.27 42.06
CA PHE A 13 45.26 36.21 41.05
C PHE A 13 45.67 34.78 40.67
N ILE A 14 45.63 33.83 41.60
CA ILE A 14 45.93 32.42 41.32
C ILE A 14 44.86 31.79 40.41
N GLN A 15 43.59 32.13 40.62
CA GLN A 15 42.49 31.63 39.80
C GLN A 15 42.47 32.25 38.40
N LEU A 16 42.84 33.53 38.27
CA LEU A 16 42.99 34.22 36.97
C LEU A 16 44.17 33.66 36.16
N ASN A 17 45.34 33.41 36.78
CA ASN A 17 46.48 32.84 36.07
C ASN A 17 46.18 31.44 35.49
N ASN A 18 45.49 30.58 36.26
CA ASN A 18 45.06 29.25 35.79
C ASN A 18 43.95 29.31 34.71
N LEU A 19 43.27 30.44 34.56
CA LEU A 19 42.28 30.68 33.52
C LEU A 19 42.96 31.19 32.23
N PHE A 20 43.94 32.08 32.37
CA PHE A 20 44.71 32.61 31.24
C PHE A 20 45.64 31.55 30.62
N ASP A 21 46.29 30.69 31.42
CA ASP A 21 47.18 29.63 30.88
C ASP A 21 46.42 28.56 30.06
N ARG A 22 45.14 28.35 30.35
CA ARG A 22 44.28 27.43 29.59
C ARG A 22 43.66 28.06 28.34
N ALA A 23 43.50 29.38 28.31
CA ALA A 23 42.94 30.10 27.18
C ALA A 23 44.00 30.53 26.13
N PHE A 24 45.25 30.74 26.54
CA PHE A 24 46.26 31.40 25.70
C PHE A 24 47.27 30.48 25.01
N ASN A 25 47.17 29.15 25.15
CA ASN A 25 48.08 28.21 24.47
C ASN A 25 47.67 27.84 23.04
N TRP A 26 46.69 28.53 22.43
CA TRP A 26 46.31 28.28 21.03
C TRP A 26 46.42 29.46 20.07
N ASN A 27 47.04 30.58 20.45
CA ASN A 27 47.69 31.46 19.47
C ASN A 27 48.57 32.50 20.15
N ARG A 28 49.87 32.49 19.83
CA ARG A 28 50.80 33.54 20.23
C ARG A 28 50.46 34.82 19.45
N GLY A 29 49.79 35.75 20.11
CA GLY A 29 49.59 37.12 19.65
C GLY A 29 49.26 38.01 20.84
N SER A 30 50.29 38.63 21.40
CA SER A 30 50.20 39.50 22.58
C SER A 30 49.29 40.70 22.35
N VAL A 31 48.26 40.91 23.18
CA VAL A 31 47.58 42.21 23.30
C VAL A 31 47.25 42.46 24.79
N ALA A 32 47.83 43.52 25.33
CA ALA A 32 47.58 44.01 26.69
C ALA A 32 46.22 44.75 26.75
N PRO A 33 45.49 44.72 27.87
CA PRO A 33 44.17 45.33 27.95
C PRO A 33 44.29 46.83 28.20
N THR A 34 44.27 47.62 27.12
CA THR A 34 43.91 49.04 27.17
C THR A 34 42.92 49.35 26.05
N ASN A 35 41.63 49.43 26.39
CA ASN A 35 40.59 50.14 25.64
C ASN A 35 40.27 49.77 24.17
N ASP A 36 40.61 48.58 23.69
CA ASP A 36 40.23 48.15 22.34
C ASP A 36 39.06 47.14 22.33
N VAL A 37 37.98 47.47 21.63
CA VAL A 37 37.10 46.46 21.02
C VAL A 37 36.97 46.86 19.55
N VAL A 38 37.61 46.08 18.68
CA VAL A 38 37.73 46.29 17.25
C VAL A 38 36.47 45.74 16.54
N PRO A 39 36.04 46.31 15.39
CA PRO A 39 34.92 45.76 14.62
C PRO A 39 35.20 44.30 14.20
N GLY A 40 34.26 43.39 14.50
CA GLY A 40 34.32 41.99 14.05
C GLY A 40 34.57 40.92 15.12
N GLU A 41 34.51 41.25 16.41
CA GLU A 41 34.61 40.23 17.47
C GLU A 41 33.27 39.56 17.80
N PHE A 42 33.31 38.24 17.96
CA PHE A 42 32.16 37.38 18.25
C PHE A 42 32.25 36.86 19.69
N TRP A 43 31.31 37.27 20.53
CA TRP A 43 31.29 36.90 21.96
C TRP A 43 30.13 35.94 22.25
N VAL A 44 30.43 34.79 22.85
CA VAL A 44 29.43 33.84 23.39
C VAL A 44 29.41 33.98 24.92
N ASP A 45 28.27 34.38 25.48
CA ASP A 45 28.12 34.60 26.92
C ASP A 45 28.00 33.25 27.66
N SER A 46 28.86 33.01 28.66
CA SER A 46 28.85 31.78 29.46
C SER A 46 27.85 31.81 30.63
N GLY A 47 27.15 32.93 30.85
CA GLY A 47 26.26 33.14 32.02
C GLY A 47 24.77 32.94 31.75
N ASN A 48 24.33 32.92 30.49
CA ASN A 48 22.93 32.65 30.14
C ASN A 48 22.86 32.00 28.76
N GLN A 49 22.42 30.74 28.75
CA GLN A 49 22.59 29.82 27.62
C GLN A 49 22.02 30.40 26.30
N ASN A 50 22.87 30.40 25.26
CA ASN A 50 22.52 30.53 23.84
C ASN A 50 22.14 31.92 23.30
N LYS A 51 22.77 33.00 23.76
CA LYS A 51 22.67 34.30 23.06
C LYS A 51 23.98 34.70 22.42
N LEU A 52 23.89 35.10 21.15
CA LEU A 52 24.97 35.68 20.40
C LEU A 52 24.91 37.19 20.55
N LYS A 53 25.93 37.81 21.15
CA LYS A 53 25.93 39.26 21.29
C LYS A 53 26.78 39.87 20.18
N VAL A 54 26.14 40.70 19.37
CA VAL A 54 26.79 41.54 18.35
C VAL A 54 26.63 42.98 18.79
N ARG A 55 27.70 43.78 18.78
CA ARG A 55 27.58 45.21 19.06
C ARG A 55 27.15 45.94 17.78
N ASN A 56 26.22 46.88 17.91
CA ASN A 56 25.96 47.85 16.87
C ASN A 56 26.85 49.07 17.11
N ASP A 57 27.77 49.32 16.17
CA ASP A 57 28.81 50.36 16.27
C ASP A 57 28.24 51.78 16.42
N ALA A 58 26.98 52.01 16.03
CA ALA A 58 26.39 53.35 16.06
C ALA A 58 26.09 53.88 17.47
N ASN A 59 25.87 53.01 18.47
CA ASN A 59 25.38 53.43 19.79
C ASN A 59 26.06 52.77 21.00
N ASN A 60 27.14 51.99 20.78
CA ASN A 60 27.88 51.27 21.83
C ASN A 60 26.97 50.47 22.79
N ALA A 61 25.88 49.92 22.26
CA ALA A 61 24.91 49.12 22.99
C ALA A 61 25.01 47.65 22.55
N TRP A 62 24.98 46.74 23.52
CA TRP A 62 24.92 45.31 23.24
C TRP A 62 23.54 44.95 22.71
N ILE A 63 23.49 44.41 21.49
CA ILE A 63 22.27 43.80 20.97
C ILE A 63 22.33 42.31 21.28
N ASP A 64 21.47 41.87 22.20
CA ASP A 64 21.19 40.46 22.42
C ASP A 64 20.52 39.90 21.16
N THR A 65 21.31 39.31 20.27
CA THR A 65 20.74 38.51 19.19
C THR A 65 20.49 37.13 19.77
N GLN A 66 19.23 36.85 20.14
CA GLN A 66 18.87 35.49 20.51
C GLN A 66 19.16 34.58 19.30
N LEU A 67 20.09 33.63 19.46
CA LEU A 67 20.05 32.42 18.64
C LEU A 67 18.76 31.72 19.07
N ARG A 68 17.67 31.96 18.32
CA ARG A 68 16.38 31.33 18.59
C ARG A 68 16.55 29.82 18.42
N THR A 69 16.76 29.11 19.52
CA THR A 69 16.68 27.64 19.57
C THR A 69 15.22 27.17 19.60
N ASP A 70 14.30 28.10 19.80
CA ASP A 70 12.84 28.04 19.76
C ASP A 70 12.27 28.18 18.34
N GLN A 71 13.13 28.43 17.35
CA GLN A 71 12.79 28.19 15.96
C GLN A 71 13.56 26.95 15.51
N PRO A 72 12.87 25.85 15.21
CA PRO A 72 13.47 24.68 14.60
C PRO A 72 14.25 25.15 13.39
N TYR A 73 15.35 24.48 13.05
CA TYR A 73 15.93 24.65 11.72
C TYR A 73 14.75 24.48 10.74
N TRP A 74 14.35 25.56 10.05
CA TRP A 74 13.12 25.73 9.22
C TRP A 74 11.76 26.09 9.86
N GLY A 75 11.67 26.40 11.16
CA GLY A 75 10.46 26.96 11.77
C GLY A 75 9.31 25.98 12.04
N LEU A 76 9.56 24.67 12.10
CA LEU A 76 8.52 23.63 12.24
C LEU A 76 8.67 22.79 13.52
N ASP A 77 7.68 22.87 14.41
CA ASP A 77 7.65 22.13 15.67
C ASP A 77 7.80 20.62 15.44
N PRO A 78 8.81 19.94 16.00
CA PRO A 78 9.07 18.51 15.76
C PRO A 78 7.95 17.58 16.25
N ALA A 79 7.03 18.05 17.11
CA ALA A 79 5.88 17.27 17.55
C ALA A 79 4.70 17.32 16.57
N THR A 80 4.65 18.33 15.69
CA THR A 80 3.57 18.56 14.72
C THR A 80 4.05 18.67 13.28
N ALA A 81 5.37 18.66 13.04
CA ALA A 81 6.01 18.63 11.74
C ALA A 81 5.76 17.29 11.05
N GLN A 82 4.54 17.10 10.53
CA GLN A 82 4.38 16.27 9.35
C GLN A 82 5.12 16.98 8.22
N PHE A 83 6.15 16.36 7.66
CA PHE A 83 6.63 16.68 6.32
C PHE A 83 5.61 16.17 5.30
N ASN A 84 4.34 16.54 5.47
CA ASN A 84 3.27 16.20 4.56
C ASN A 84 3.46 17.06 3.30
N ALA A 85 4.17 16.49 2.32
CA ALA A 85 4.21 17.06 0.99
C ALA A 85 2.76 17.22 0.50
N GLY A 86 2.24 18.45 0.48
CA GLY A 86 0.91 18.74 -0.05
C GLY A 86 0.85 18.60 -1.59
N SER A 87 2.01 18.49 -2.23
CA SER A 87 2.15 18.29 -3.66
C SER A 87 3.41 17.51 -4.01
N LEU A 88 3.38 16.78 -5.13
CA LEU A 88 4.54 16.17 -5.77
C LEU A 88 4.65 16.76 -7.19
N GLN A 89 5.82 17.33 -7.51
CA GLN A 89 6.06 18.02 -8.79
C GLN A 89 5.05 19.15 -9.09
N GLY A 90 4.66 19.92 -8.07
CA GLY A 90 3.69 21.02 -8.21
C GLY A 90 2.26 20.56 -8.46
N ARG A 91 1.97 19.25 -8.36
CA ARG A 91 0.63 18.67 -8.44
C ARG A 91 0.17 18.25 -7.05
N PRO A 92 -1.06 18.60 -6.61
CA PRO A 92 -1.55 18.24 -5.29
C PRO A 92 -1.47 16.73 -5.02
N ILE A 93 -1.28 16.35 -3.76
CA ILE A 93 -1.46 14.97 -3.29
C ILE A 93 -2.83 14.90 -2.59
N GLY A 94 -3.66 13.95 -2.99
CA GLY A 94 -5.00 13.76 -2.42
C GLY A 94 -4.94 13.34 -0.97
N SER A 95 -5.94 13.75 -0.19
CA SER A 95 -6.04 13.45 1.25
C SER A 95 -6.55 12.04 1.56
N THR A 96 -6.89 11.25 0.54
CA THR A 96 -7.33 9.86 0.72
C THR A 96 -6.20 9.03 1.32
N THR A 97 -6.44 8.40 2.47
CA THR A 97 -5.48 7.49 3.10
C THR A 97 -5.22 6.28 2.19
N PRO A 98 -3.96 5.98 1.82
CA PRO A 98 -3.63 4.77 1.08
C PRO A 98 -3.99 3.51 1.86
N THR A 99 -4.45 2.48 1.16
CA THR A 99 -4.53 1.11 1.68
C THR A 99 -3.39 0.26 1.14
N ASN A 100 -3.21 -0.94 1.69
CA ASN A 100 -2.14 -1.86 1.27
C ASN A 100 -2.25 -2.19 -0.24
N GLY A 101 -1.11 -2.22 -0.93
CA GLY A 101 -1.02 -2.52 -2.37
C GLY A 101 -1.32 -1.32 -3.30
N GLN A 102 -1.55 -0.13 -2.76
CA GLN A 102 -1.74 1.08 -3.55
C GLN A 102 -0.41 1.82 -3.78
N ALA A 103 -0.28 2.41 -4.96
CA ALA A 103 0.77 3.36 -5.30
C ALA A 103 0.15 4.73 -5.60
N LEU A 104 0.93 5.81 -5.47
CA LEU A 104 0.48 7.12 -5.91
C LEU A 104 0.42 7.15 -7.44
N HIS A 105 -0.75 7.46 -7.98
CA HIS A 105 -1.02 7.54 -9.40
C HIS A 105 -1.52 8.94 -9.75
N TYR A 106 -0.94 9.57 -10.77
CA TYR A 106 -1.39 10.88 -11.24
C TYR A 106 -2.66 10.70 -12.09
N ASN A 107 -3.77 11.29 -11.66
CA ASN A 107 -5.06 11.16 -12.34
C ASN A 107 -5.35 12.27 -13.37
N GLY A 108 -4.36 13.09 -13.71
CA GLY A 108 -4.52 14.28 -14.57
C GLY A 108 -4.79 15.58 -13.81
N SER A 109 -5.05 15.53 -12.50
CA SER A 109 -5.24 16.71 -11.65
C SER A 109 -4.37 16.65 -10.39
N GLN A 110 -4.36 15.51 -9.70
CA GLN A 110 -3.64 15.27 -8.46
C GLN A 110 -3.07 13.85 -8.39
N TRP A 111 -2.11 13.64 -7.50
CA TRP A 111 -1.63 12.32 -7.11
C TRP A 111 -2.60 11.70 -6.12
N ILE A 112 -3.15 10.53 -6.44
CA ILE A 112 -4.06 9.80 -5.55
C ILE A 112 -3.57 8.36 -5.35
N PRO A 113 -3.77 7.75 -4.18
CA PRO A 113 -3.51 6.32 -4.01
C PRO A 113 -4.44 5.52 -4.92
N ARG A 114 -3.88 4.62 -5.71
CA ARG A 114 -4.63 3.68 -6.55
C ARG A 114 -3.93 2.34 -6.55
N ALA A 115 -4.69 1.25 -6.58
CA ALA A 115 -4.10 -0.07 -6.81
C ALA A 115 -3.34 -0.06 -8.14
N GLY A 116 -2.06 -0.42 -8.10
CA GLY A 116 -1.24 -0.56 -9.30
C GLY A 116 -1.62 -1.85 -10.02
N GLY A 117 -1.82 -1.79 -11.34
CA GLY A 117 -2.10 -2.95 -12.17
C GLY A 117 -3.50 -2.97 -12.77
N LYS A 118 -3.65 -3.70 -13.90
CA LYS A 118 -4.96 -3.92 -14.53
C LYS A 118 -5.73 -5.08 -13.91
N ILE A 119 -5.07 -5.93 -13.15
CA ILE A 119 -5.69 -7.01 -12.37
C ILE A 119 -5.56 -6.63 -10.89
N LEU A 120 -6.70 -6.48 -10.21
CA LEU A 120 -6.79 -6.08 -8.81
C LEU A 120 -6.63 -7.28 -7.87
N GLN A 121 -7.15 -8.44 -8.28
CA GLN A 121 -7.02 -9.69 -7.54
C GLN A 121 -7.32 -10.89 -8.45
N VAL A 122 -6.83 -12.06 -8.02
CA VAL A 122 -7.04 -13.34 -8.68
C VAL A 122 -7.54 -14.35 -7.65
N ALA A 123 -8.63 -15.05 -7.97
CA ALA A 123 -9.08 -16.21 -7.22
C ALA A 123 -8.98 -17.45 -8.12
N TYR A 124 -8.55 -18.57 -7.53
CA TYR A 124 -8.34 -19.84 -8.22
C TYR A 124 -9.06 -20.96 -7.49
N GLY A 125 -9.65 -21.87 -8.25
CA GLY A 125 -10.24 -23.09 -7.74
C GLY A 125 -10.04 -24.26 -8.69
N PHE A 126 -10.09 -25.47 -8.16
CA PHE A 126 -9.96 -26.69 -8.93
C PHE A 126 -10.81 -27.82 -8.33
N ASN A 127 -11.13 -28.81 -9.17
CA ASN A 127 -11.66 -30.08 -8.72
C ASN A 127 -11.18 -31.18 -9.67
N ASN A 128 -10.82 -32.34 -9.12
CA ASN A 128 -10.48 -33.55 -9.86
C ASN A 128 -11.28 -34.77 -9.37
N VAL A 129 -12.28 -34.57 -8.50
CA VAL A 129 -13.17 -35.61 -7.99
C VAL A 129 -14.37 -35.72 -8.91
N GLN A 130 -14.64 -36.94 -9.38
CA GLN A 130 -15.73 -37.28 -10.27
C GLN A 130 -17.09 -36.86 -9.67
N VAL A 131 -17.88 -36.20 -10.50
CA VAL A 131 -19.30 -35.96 -10.23
C VAL A 131 -20.13 -36.62 -11.32
N SER A 132 -21.17 -37.33 -10.91
CA SER A 132 -22.14 -37.98 -11.81
C SER A 132 -23.55 -37.45 -11.59
N ASN A 133 -24.36 -37.44 -12.64
CA ASN A 133 -25.77 -37.09 -12.55
C ASN A 133 -26.62 -37.99 -13.46
N THR A 134 -27.71 -38.52 -12.92
CA THR A 134 -28.72 -39.31 -13.65
C THR A 134 -30.01 -38.53 -13.90
N SER A 135 -30.12 -37.31 -13.35
CA SER A 135 -31.32 -36.46 -13.43
C SER A 135 -31.14 -35.25 -14.34
N SER A 136 -32.25 -34.71 -14.85
CA SER A 136 -32.26 -33.44 -15.59
C SER A 136 -32.09 -32.19 -14.71
N THR A 137 -32.01 -32.35 -13.39
CA THR A 137 -31.75 -31.26 -12.44
C THR A 137 -30.25 -31.01 -12.34
N PHE A 138 -29.84 -29.73 -12.37
CA PHE A 138 -28.44 -29.36 -12.24
C PHE A 138 -27.88 -29.71 -10.86
N VAL A 139 -26.74 -30.40 -10.84
CA VAL A 139 -25.96 -30.69 -9.63
C VAL A 139 -24.63 -29.94 -9.67
N ASP A 140 -24.15 -29.53 -8.50
CA ASP A 140 -22.87 -28.84 -8.34
C ASP A 140 -21.72 -29.83 -8.65
N THR A 141 -20.76 -29.38 -9.46
CA THR A 141 -19.59 -30.20 -9.80
C THR A 141 -18.49 -30.12 -8.75
N GLY A 142 -18.63 -29.25 -7.73
CA GLY A 142 -17.56 -28.91 -6.80
C GLY A 142 -16.50 -27.98 -7.38
N LEU A 143 -16.49 -27.71 -8.70
CA LEU A 143 -15.59 -26.72 -9.29
C LEU A 143 -16.11 -25.30 -9.01
N ASN A 144 -15.42 -24.60 -8.11
CA ASN A 144 -15.82 -23.29 -7.65
C ASN A 144 -14.64 -22.37 -7.32
N ALA A 145 -14.87 -21.06 -7.38
CA ALA A 145 -13.99 -20.04 -6.82
C ALA A 145 -14.83 -18.86 -6.33
N SER A 146 -14.33 -18.15 -5.34
CA SER A 146 -15.00 -16.98 -4.74
C SER A 146 -14.10 -15.76 -4.81
N ILE A 147 -14.69 -14.60 -5.09
CA ILE A 147 -13.99 -13.32 -5.20
C ILE A 147 -14.85 -12.21 -4.60
N THR A 148 -14.25 -11.30 -3.83
CA THR A 148 -14.95 -10.17 -3.21
C THR A 148 -14.49 -8.90 -3.91
N PRO A 149 -15.25 -8.35 -4.88
CA PRO A 149 -14.78 -7.21 -5.65
C PRO A 149 -14.49 -6.00 -4.76
N GLN A 150 -13.39 -5.30 -5.05
CA GLN A 150 -13.00 -4.09 -4.31
C GLN A 150 -13.90 -2.90 -4.63
N PHE A 151 -14.48 -2.87 -5.83
CA PHE A 151 -15.36 -1.80 -6.28
C PHE A 151 -16.63 -2.37 -6.88
N ALA A 152 -17.75 -1.66 -6.70
CA ALA A 152 -19.02 -2.10 -7.28
C ALA A 152 -18.94 -2.20 -8.81
N ASN A 153 -18.23 -1.27 -9.46
CA ASN A 153 -18.08 -1.24 -10.91
C ASN A 153 -16.94 -2.12 -11.46
N SER A 154 -16.43 -3.06 -10.67
CA SER A 154 -15.39 -3.97 -11.13
C SER A 154 -15.91 -5.00 -12.13
N ASN A 155 -15.06 -5.31 -13.12
CA ASN A 155 -15.32 -6.38 -14.06
C ASN A 155 -14.58 -7.65 -13.59
N ILE A 156 -15.26 -8.79 -13.62
CA ILE A 156 -14.66 -10.09 -13.29
C ILE A 156 -14.48 -10.88 -14.58
N LEU A 157 -13.23 -11.10 -15.00
CA LEU A 157 -12.94 -12.04 -16.07
C LEU A 157 -12.99 -13.45 -15.48
N VAL A 158 -13.92 -14.26 -15.99
CA VAL A 158 -14.15 -15.63 -15.58
C VAL A 158 -13.57 -16.55 -16.64
N LEU A 159 -12.67 -17.44 -16.25
CA LEU A 159 -12.18 -18.52 -17.09
C LEU A 159 -12.42 -19.84 -16.37
N TYR A 160 -13.07 -20.79 -17.01
CA TYR A 160 -13.14 -22.14 -16.47
C TYR A 160 -12.91 -23.20 -17.54
N SER A 161 -12.42 -24.35 -17.11
CA SER A 161 -12.36 -25.58 -17.89
C SER A 161 -12.86 -26.74 -17.04
N LEU A 162 -14.02 -27.28 -17.40
CA LEU A 162 -14.57 -28.50 -16.82
C LEU A 162 -14.12 -29.68 -17.67
N ASN A 163 -13.27 -30.54 -17.12
CA ASN A 163 -12.60 -31.61 -17.85
C ASN A 163 -13.19 -32.99 -17.53
N GLY A 164 -12.92 -33.97 -18.38
CA GLY A 164 -13.36 -35.36 -18.18
C GLY A 164 -14.87 -35.51 -18.25
N ILE A 165 -15.48 -34.86 -19.24
CA ILE A 165 -16.93 -34.93 -19.47
C ILE A 165 -17.23 -36.25 -20.15
N TYR A 166 -18.25 -36.95 -19.68
CA TYR A 166 -18.61 -38.26 -20.21
C TYR A 166 -20.11 -38.46 -20.17
N LYS A 167 -20.66 -39.16 -21.16
CA LYS A 167 -22.05 -39.63 -21.15
C LYS A 167 -22.13 -41.13 -21.33
N GLN A 168 -23.16 -41.72 -20.74
CA GLN A 168 -23.60 -43.09 -20.94
C GLN A 168 -25.09 -43.10 -21.27
N GLY A 169 -25.48 -43.84 -22.31
CA GLY A 169 -26.84 -43.86 -22.81
C GLY A 169 -27.22 -42.69 -23.71
N THR A 170 -28.52 -42.62 -24.04
CA THR A 170 -29.09 -41.69 -25.04
C THR A 170 -29.34 -40.32 -24.42
N THR A 171 -28.26 -39.58 -24.16
CA THR A 171 -28.33 -38.26 -23.54
C THR A 171 -27.27 -37.29 -24.04
N SER A 172 -27.23 -36.10 -23.45
CA SER A 172 -26.23 -35.07 -23.55
C SER A 172 -25.98 -34.44 -22.17
N VAL A 173 -24.82 -33.83 -21.99
CA VAL A 173 -24.41 -33.14 -20.77
C VAL A 173 -24.69 -31.66 -20.94
N ASN A 174 -25.54 -31.09 -20.10
CA ASN A 174 -25.59 -29.63 -19.95
C ASN A 174 -24.51 -29.22 -18.96
N VAL A 175 -23.71 -28.22 -19.30
CA VAL A 175 -22.76 -27.57 -18.40
C VAL A 175 -23.21 -26.14 -18.20
N GLN A 176 -23.31 -25.70 -16.95
CA GLN A 176 -23.78 -24.37 -16.60
C GLN A 176 -22.85 -23.74 -15.57
N ILE A 177 -22.51 -22.47 -15.77
CA ILE A 177 -21.82 -21.69 -14.75
C ILE A 177 -22.79 -20.68 -14.15
N ARG A 178 -22.78 -20.59 -12.82
CA ARG A 178 -23.58 -19.63 -12.07
C ARG A 178 -22.67 -18.75 -11.22
N ARG A 179 -23.08 -17.50 -11.06
CA ARG A 179 -22.64 -16.65 -9.96
C ARG A 179 -23.73 -16.65 -8.91
N ASP A 180 -23.43 -17.20 -7.74
CA ASP A 180 -24.36 -17.45 -6.65
C ASP A 180 -25.55 -18.31 -7.13
N SER A 181 -26.72 -17.69 -7.34
CA SER A 181 -27.92 -18.31 -7.94
C SER A 181 -28.18 -17.89 -9.39
N THR A 182 -27.47 -16.88 -9.90
CA THR A 182 -27.67 -16.34 -11.24
C THR A 182 -26.98 -17.22 -12.28
N ASN A 183 -27.73 -17.77 -13.22
CA ASN A 183 -27.16 -18.42 -14.39
C ASN A 183 -26.46 -17.39 -15.29
N LEU A 184 -25.20 -17.65 -15.65
CA LEU A 184 -24.45 -16.80 -16.56
C LEU A 184 -24.42 -17.39 -17.97
N THR A 185 -24.13 -18.68 -18.09
CA THR A 185 -24.09 -19.38 -19.38
C THR A 185 -24.47 -20.85 -19.21
N THR A 186 -25.01 -21.44 -20.27
CA THR A 186 -25.30 -22.88 -20.34
C THR A 186 -24.92 -23.39 -21.72
N VAL A 187 -24.21 -24.52 -21.77
CA VAL A 187 -23.82 -25.19 -23.01
C VAL A 187 -24.26 -26.64 -22.95
N ASN A 188 -24.62 -27.22 -24.10
CA ASN A 188 -24.97 -28.63 -24.23
C ASN A 188 -23.87 -29.33 -25.04
N LEU A 189 -23.44 -30.50 -24.57
CA LEU A 189 -22.39 -31.32 -25.16
C LEU A 189 -22.87 -32.77 -25.23
N GLY A 190 -22.39 -33.58 -26.17
CA GLY A 190 -22.72 -35.02 -26.10
C GLY A 190 -23.93 -35.50 -26.87
N GLY A 191 -24.73 -34.63 -27.51
CA GLY A 191 -25.92 -35.07 -28.22
C GLY A 191 -25.63 -35.92 -29.46
N THR A 192 -25.58 -37.25 -29.31
CA THR A 192 -25.37 -38.19 -30.44
C THR A 192 -26.64 -38.86 -30.94
N GLY A 193 -27.77 -38.70 -30.23
CA GLY A 193 -29.04 -39.37 -30.57
C GLY A 193 -29.02 -40.90 -30.41
N ASN A 194 -27.97 -41.45 -29.81
CA ASN A 194 -27.80 -42.90 -29.59
C ASN A 194 -27.22 -43.20 -28.20
N ALA A 195 -27.25 -44.48 -27.84
CA ALA A 195 -26.86 -44.96 -26.51
C ALA A 195 -25.35 -45.15 -26.32
N SER A 196 -24.52 -44.82 -27.31
CA SER A 196 -23.07 -45.01 -27.22
C SER A 196 -22.46 -44.20 -26.09
N ASP A 197 -21.56 -44.82 -25.33
CA ASP A 197 -20.77 -44.11 -24.35
C ASP A 197 -19.79 -43.16 -25.06
N LEU A 198 -19.66 -41.93 -24.58
CA LEU A 198 -18.86 -40.91 -25.25
C LEU A 198 -18.19 -39.96 -24.26
N GLY A 199 -16.88 -39.81 -24.41
CA GLY A 199 -16.07 -38.85 -23.67
C GLY A 199 -15.80 -37.56 -24.46
N TYR A 200 -15.77 -36.46 -23.75
CA TYR A 200 -15.40 -35.13 -24.21
C TYR A 200 -14.26 -34.61 -23.33
N ALA A 201 -13.22 -34.07 -23.96
CA ALA A 201 -12.03 -33.62 -23.23
C ALA A 201 -12.39 -32.53 -22.20
N SER A 202 -13.05 -31.46 -22.66
CA SER A 202 -13.39 -30.33 -21.81
C SER A 202 -14.61 -29.52 -22.30
N SER A 203 -15.25 -28.82 -21.35
CA SER A 203 -16.11 -27.66 -21.59
C SER A 203 -15.42 -26.45 -20.99
N SER A 204 -15.03 -25.49 -21.83
CA SER A 204 -14.31 -24.30 -21.38
C SER A 204 -15.06 -23.03 -21.82
N ASN A 205 -15.06 -22.01 -20.97
CA ASN A 205 -15.63 -20.71 -21.32
C ASN A 205 -14.78 -19.59 -20.71
N SER A 206 -14.71 -18.46 -21.42
CA SER A 206 -14.07 -17.23 -20.98
C SER A 206 -15.01 -16.05 -21.26
N PHE A 207 -15.40 -15.31 -20.24
CA PHE A 207 -16.30 -14.18 -20.39
C PHE A 207 -16.09 -13.15 -19.28
N LEU A 208 -16.55 -11.92 -19.54
CA LEU A 208 -16.55 -10.83 -18.58
C LEU A 208 -17.89 -10.79 -17.85
N ASN A 209 -17.87 -10.74 -16.51
CA ASN A 209 -19.05 -10.49 -15.69
C ASN A 209 -18.97 -9.14 -15.00
N VAL A 210 -20.08 -8.38 -15.00
CA VAL A 210 -20.18 -7.05 -14.37
C VAL A 210 -21.22 -7.10 -13.24
N PRO A 211 -20.82 -7.61 -12.05
CA PRO A 211 -21.77 -7.96 -10.99
C PRO A 211 -22.34 -6.77 -10.21
N ASN A 212 -21.78 -5.56 -10.34
CA ASN A 212 -22.24 -4.38 -9.59
C ASN A 212 -22.28 -4.59 -8.06
N SER A 213 -21.25 -5.24 -7.50
CA SER A 213 -21.23 -5.71 -6.10
C SER A 213 -19.84 -5.58 -5.50
N THR A 214 -19.77 -5.29 -4.20
CA THR A 214 -18.56 -5.42 -3.35
C THR A 214 -18.65 -6.59 -2.37
N SER A 215 -19.74 -7.35 -2.40
CA SER A 215 -19.90 -8.57 -1.59
C SER A 215 -19.19 -9.76 -2.24
N ALA A 216 -18.87 -10.78 -1.44
CA ALA A 216 -18.31 -12.03 -1.95
C ALA A 216 -19.25 -12.66 -3.00
N LEU A 217 -18.70 -12.99 -4.16
CA LEU A 217 -19.38 -13.63 -5.27
C LEU A 217 -18.83 -15.03 -5.43
N ASN A 218 -19.71 -16.03 -5.54
CA ASN A 218 -19.32 -17.43 -5.67
C ASN A 218 -19.62 -17.93 -7.08
N TYR A 219 -18.59 -18.26 -7.86
CA TYR A 219 -18.75 -18.84 -9.18
C TYR A 219 -18.64 -20.35 -9.09
N ARG A 220 -19.64 -21.06 -9.60
CA ARG A 220 -19.76 -22.51 -9.51
C ARG A 220 -20.20 -23.11 -10.83
N VAL A 221 -19.63 -24.25 -11.18
CA VAL A 221 -19.99 -25.00 -12.39
C VAL A 221 -20.89 -26.17 -12.02
N PHE A 222 -21.94 -26.37 -12.80
CA PHE A 222 -22.98 -27.38 -12.61
C PHE A 222 -23.10 -28.25 -13.86
N ILE A 223 -23.56 -29.49 -13.68
CA ILE A 223 -23.96 -30.37 -14.78
C ILE A 223 -25.38 -30.92 -14.63
N SER A 224 -26.06 -31.21 -15.75
CA SER A 224 -27.29 -32.00 -15.76
C SER A 224 -27.34 -33.01 -16.90
N ASN A 225 -28.08 -34.11 -16.68
CA ASN A 225 -28.41 -35.08 -17.71
C ASN A 225 -29.57 -34.51 -18.55
N ALA A 226 -29.27 -33.96 -19.74
CA ALA A 226 -30.23 -33.18 -20.50
C ALA A 226 -31.52 -33.94 -20.86
N ASN A 227 -31.42 -35.24 -21.08
CA ASN A 227 -32.53 -36.08 -21.52
C ASN A 227 -33.10 -36.96 -20.41
N ASN A 228 -32.60 -36.83 -19.17
CA ASN A 228 -32.96 -37.70 -18.05
C ASN A 228 -32.87 -39.20 -18.41
N SER A 229 -31.88 -39.56 -19.21
CA SER A 229 -31.67 -40.91 -19.75
C SER A 229 -30.21 -41.28 -19.58
N GLY A 230 -29.91 -42.41 -18.95
CA GLY A 230 -28.54 -42.83 -18.63
C GLY A 230 -27.85 -41.95 -17.58
N THR A 231 -26.53 -41.77 -17.70
CA THR A 231 -25.71 -41.07 -16.71
C THR A 231 -24.72 -40.13 -17.38
N VAL A 232 -24.54 -38.94 -16.82
CA VAL A 232 -23.50 -37.99 -17.25
C VAL A 232 -22.48 -37.78 -16.15
N PHE A 233 -21.26 -37.45 -16.53
CA PHE A 233 -20.14 -37.28 -15.62
C PHE A 233 -19.31 -36.06 -15.99
N CYS A 234 -18.64 -35.48 -15.00
CA CYS A 234 -17.45 -34.66 -15.16
C CYS A 234 -16.36 -35.13 -14.20
N GLN A 235 -15.11 -34.72 -14.44
CA GLN A 235 -13.93 -35.27 -13.76
C GLN A 235 -13.93 -36.81 -13.75
N TYR A 236 -14.38 -37.42 -14.85
CA TYR A 236 -14.56 -38.86 -14.93
C TYR A 236 -13.29 -39.63 -14.52
N SER A 237 -13.48 -40.74 -13.81
CA SER A 237 -12.45 -41.58 -13.20
C SER A 237 -11.53 -40.90 -12.18
N ASN A 238 -11.86 -39.69 -11.71
CA ASN A 238 -11.03 -38.88 -10.80
C ASN A 238 -9.65 -38.49 -11.35
N LEU A 239 -9.48 -38.49 -12.68
CA LEU A 239 -8.18 -38.20 -13.32
C LEU A 239 -8.12 -36.80 -13.93
N SER A 240 -9.27 -36.24 -14.29
CA SER A 240 -9.33 -34.99 -15.06
C SER A 240 -9.40 -33.77 -14.14
N LEU A 241 -8.28 -33.04 -14.00
CA LEU A 241 -8.22 -31.79 -13.26
C LEU A 241 -9.04 -30.71 -13.98
N SER A 242 -10.08 -30.20 -13.34
CA SER A 242 -10.84 -29.03 -13.80
C SER A 242 -10.41 -27.79 -13.02
N THR A 243 -10.46 -26.62 -13.66
CA THR A 243 -9.99 -25.36 -13.06
C THR A 243 -10.95 -24.21 -13.34
N ILE A 244 -10.98 -23.26 -12.41
CA ILE A 244 -11.65 -21.97 -12.56
C ILE A 244 -10.74 -20.87 -12.02
N ILE A 245 -10.64 -19.78 -12.79
CA ILE A 245 -9.88 -18.58 -12.44
C ILE A 245 -10.83 -17.40 -12.56
N LEU A 246 -10.85 -16.58 -11.52
CA LEU A 246 -11.55 -15.30 -11.49
C LEU A 246 -10.52 -14.20 -11.38
N MET A 247 -10.56 -13.22 -12.25
CA MET A 247 -9.70 -12.04 -12.16
C MET A 247 -10.57 -10.79 -12.05
N GLU A 248 -10.41 -10.04 -10.97
CA GLU A 248 -10.97 -8.70 -10.89
C GLU A 248 -10.09 -7.76 -11.71
N VAL A 249 -10.69 -7.12 -12.72
CA VAL A 249 -9.99 -6.25 -13.66
C VAL A 249 -10.32 -4.80 -13.32
N ALA A 250 -9.29 -3.97 -13.19
CA ALA A 250 -9.43 -2.54 -12.96
C ALA A 250 -10.04 -1.85 -14.20
N ASN A 251 -11.10 -1.06 -13.99
CA ASN A 251 -11.66 -0.15 -14.98
C ASN A 251 -10.82 1.13 -15.13
#